data_AF-A0A7X6UIP6-F1
#
_entry.id   AF-A0A7X6UIP6-F1
#
_cell.length_a   1.000
_cell.length_b   1.000
_cell.length_c   1.000
_cell.angle_alpha   90.00
_cell.angle_beta   90.00
_cell.angle_gamma   90.00
#
_symmetry.space_group_name_H-M   'P 1'
#
loop_
_entity.id
_entity.type
_entity.pdbx_description
1 polymer ?
#
loop_
_entity_poly.entity_id
_entity_poly.type
_entity_poly.pdbx_seq_one_letter_code
_entity_poly.pdbx_strand_id
1 'polypeptide(L)' 'YRIPGSKDIPNIHTEFIVTDEPNGPFGAKGIGECAINPVAPAVVNAICNAIGVEFNELPVTPEKVLAALKATGKNS' A
#
# COMPACT_ATOMS: atom_id res chain seq x y z
N TYR A 1 5.99 15.70 -10.72
CA TYR A 1 6.32 14.44 -10.04
C TYR A 1 6.38 14.71 -8.55
N ARG A 2 5.63 13.98 -7.73
CA ARG A 2 5.57 14.21 -6.27
C ARG A 2 6.31 13.08 -5.58
N ILE A 3 7.39 13.42 -4.88
CA ILE A 3 8.13 12.49 -4.04
C ILE A 3 7.68 12.73 -2.58
N PRO A 4 7.35 11.70 -1.81
CA PRO A 4 7.04 11.85 -0.38
C PRO A 4 8.20 12.50 0.37
N GLY A 5 7.92 13.54 1.15
CA GLY A 5 8.85 14.10 2.12
C GLY A 5 8.81 13.32 3.44
N SER A 6 9.67 13.69 4.39
CA SER A 6 9.73 13.03 5.71
C SER A 6 8.40 13.05 6.48
N LYS A 7 7.58 14.09 6.27
CA LYS A 7 6.26 14.23 6.91
C LYS A 7 5.16 13.39 6.26
N ASP A 8 5.40 12.85 5.07
CA ASP A 8 4.43 12.02 4.35
C ASP A 8 4.59 10.53 4.69
N ILE A 9 5.64 10.16 5.43
CA ILE A 9 5.93 8.77 5.79
C ILE A 9 5.10 8.38 7.02
N PRO A 10 4.26 7.33 6.94
CA PRO A 10 3.52 6.83 8.10
C PRO A 10 4.45 6.13 9.09
N ASN A 11 3.96 5.83 10.29
CA ASN A 11 4.68 4.95 11.21
C ASN A 11 4.82 3.55 10.59
N ILE A 12 6.04 3.03 10.48
CA ILE A 12 6.33 1.73 9.88
C ILE A 12 6.63 0.72 10.99
N HIS A 13 5.84 -0.36 11.03
CA HIS A 13 6.10 -1.51 11.88
C HIS A 13 6.67 -2.65 11.04
N THR A 14 7.78 -3.24 11.49
CA THR A 14 8.48 -4.31 10.76
C THR A 14 8.62 -5.54 11.65
N GLU A 15 8.17 -6.68 11.14
CA GLU A 15 8.33 -7.99 11.78
C GLU A 15 9.14 -8.92 10.88
N PHE A 16 10.01 -9.73 11.48
CA PHE A 16 10.82 -10.72 10.77
C PHE A 16 10.23 -12.11 10.91
N ILE A 17 9.93 -12.74 9.78
CA ILE A 17 9.56 -14.15 9.71
C ILE A 17 10.77 -14.91 9.19
N VAL A 18 11.38 -15.72 10.05
CA VAL A 18 12.58 -16.47 9.69
C VAL A 18 12.18 -17.79 9.04
N THR A 19 12.58 -17.98 7.79
CA THR A 19 12.43 -19.22 7.03
C THR A 19 13.77 -19.56 6.38
N ASP A 20 14.13 -20.83 6.37
CA ASP A 20 15.38 -21.28 5.76
C ASP A 20 15.23 -21.40 4.23
N GLU A 21 16.14 -20.78 3.48
CA GLU A 21 16.30 -20.96 2.03
C GLU A 21 17.52 -21.85 1.77
N PRO A 22 17.34 -23.15 1.44
CA PRO A 22 18.44 -24.11 1.33
C PRO A 22 19.51 -23.73 0.30
N ASN A 23 19.17 -22.92 -0.70
CA ASN A 23 20.07 -22.47 -1.75
C ASN A 23 20.70 -21.09 -1.46
N GLY A 24 20.27 -20.43 -0.39
CA GLY A 24 20.72 -19.11 0.00
C GLY A 24 21.97 -19.18 0.88
N PRO A 25 22.90 -18.20 0.77
CA PRO A 25 24.02 -18.12 1.69
C PRO A 25 23.48 -17.97 3.12
N PHE A 26 23.86 -18.88 4.01
CA PHE A 26 23.40 -18.90 5.41
C PHE A 26 21.86 -18.98 5.57
N GLY A 27 21.15 -19.57 4.60
CA GLY A 27 19.68 -19.67 4.65
C GLY A 27 18.93 -18.39 4.25
N ALA A 28 19.63 -17.37 3.74
CA ALA A 28 19.04 -16.07 3.44
C ALA A 28 18.18 -16.07 2.16
N LYS A 29 17.10 -15.27 2.19
CA LYS A 29 16.20 -15.02 1.05
C LYS A 29 16.16 -13.53 0.70
N GLY A 30 15.91 -13.22 -0.58
CA GLY A 30 15.71 -11.83 -1.02
C GLY A 30 14.44 -11.21 -0.42
N ILE A 31 14.55 -9.96 0.07
CA ILE A 31 13.46 -9.24 0.74
C ILE A 31 13.06 -7.92 0.06
N GLY A 32 13.95 -7.32 -0.73
CA GLY A 32 13.76 -5.95 -1.25
C GLY A 32 12.46 -5.77 -2.05
N GLU A 33 12.24 -6.60 -3.06
CA GLU A 33 11.03 -6.55 -3.88
C GLU A 33 9.78 -6.98 -3.11
N CYS A 34 9.92 -8.00 -2.26
CA CYS A 34 8.84 -8.51 -1.42
C CYS A 34 8.33 -7.45 -0.43
N ALA A 35 9.19 -6.54 0.02
CA ALA A 35 8.81 -5.46 0.92
C ALA A 35 8.10 -4.30 0.20
N ILE A 36 8.41 -4.02 -1.08
CA ILE A 36 7.83 -2.88 -1.82
C ILE A 36 6.55 -3.23 -2.58
N ASN A 37 6.48 -4.42 -3.19
CA ASN A 37 5.34 -4.87 -3.98
C ASN A 37 3.98 -4.80 -3.26
N PRO A 38 3.86 -5.19 -1.96
CA PRO A 38 2.57 -5.17 -1.28
C PRO A 38 2.12 -3.77 -0.83
N VAL A 39 2.98 -2.74 -0.88
CA VAL A 39 2.66 -1.41 -0.33
C VAL A 39 1.49 -0.75 -1.08
N ALA A 40 1.57 -0.68 -2.41
CA ALA A 40 0.53 -0.08 -3.23
C ALA A 40 -0.85 -0.75 -3.07
N PRO A 41 -0.99 -2.09 -3.20
CA PRO A 41 -2.29 -2.74 -3.01
C PRO A 41 -2.79 -2.65 -1.56
N ALA A 42 -1.92 -2.68 -0.55
CA ALA A 42 -2.33 -2.51 0.85
C ALA A 42 -2.97 -1.13 1.09
N VAL A 43 -2.35 -0.07 0.59
CA VAL A 43 -2.89 1.31 0.70
C VAL A 43 -4.22 1.44 -0.05
N VAL A 44 -4.31 0.90 -1.26
CA VAL A 44 -5.55 0.95 -2.06
C VAL A 44 -6.67 0.19 -1.36
N ASN A 45 -6.40 -1.02 -0.87
CA ASN A 45 -7.39 -1.80 -0.12
C ASN A 45 -7.86 -1.08 1.15
N ALA A 46 -6.97 -0.36 1.84
CA ALA A 46 -7.36 0.45 2.99
C ALA A 46 -8.32 1.59 2.60
N ILE A 47 -8.07 2.27 1.48
CA ILE A 47 -8.97 3.30 0.94
C ILE A 47 -10.31 2.66 0.54
N CYS A 48 -10.29 1.56 -0.20
CA CYS A 48 -11.50 0.85 -0.64
C CYS A 48 -12.36 0.43 0.55
N ASN A 49 -11.73 -0.12 1.59
CA ASN A 49 -12.41 -0.50 2.83
C ASN A 49 -13.00 0.72 3.57
N ALA A 50 -12.31 1.86 3.59
CA ALA A 50 -12.78 3.07 4.26
C ALA A 50 -14.00 3.70 3.57
N ILE A 51 -14.04 3.73 2.23
CA ILE A 51 -15.11 4.42 1.49
C ILE A 51 -16.18 3.48 0.93
N GLY A 52 -15.87 2.18 0.80
CA GLY A 52 -16.74 1.16 0.21
C GLY A 52 -16.81 1.21 -1.32
N VAL A 53 -15.73 1.62 -1.98
CA VAL A 53 -15.62 1.73 -3.44
C VAL A 53 -14.32 1.07 -3.89
N GLU A 54 -14.37 0.32 -4.99
CA GLU A 54 -13.19 -0.31 -5.58
C GLU A 54 -12.46 0.61 -6.57
N PHE A 55 -11.13 0.55 -6.56
CA PHE A 55 -10.27 1.23 -7.53
C PHE A 55 -9.40 0.21 -8.28
N ASN A 56 -9.43 0.26 -9.61
CA ASN A 56 -8.64 -0.63 -10.49
C ASN A 56 -7.52 0.08 -11.25
N GLU A 57 -7.26 1.35 -10.91
CA GLU A 57 -6.27 2.18 -11.61
C GLU A 57 -5.49 3.03 -10.60
N LEU A 58 -4.16 3.03 -10.75
CA LEU A 58 -3.25 3.84 -9.95
C LEU A 58 -2.76 5.07 -10.73
N PRO A 59 -2.40 6.18 -10.06
CA PRO A 59 -2.54 6.39 -8.61
C PRO A 59 -3.99 6.72 -8.20
N VAL A 60 -4.35 6.32 -6.98
CA VAL A 60 -5.61 6.76 -6.34
C VAL A 60 -5.39 8.16 -5.79
N THR A 61 -5.70 9.18 -6.59
CA THR A 61 -5.49 10.58 -6.20
C THR A 61 -6.67 11.09 -5.35
N PRO A 62 -6.48 12.18 -4.56
CA PRO A 62 -7.56 12.80 -3.81
C PRO A 62 -8.78 13.17 -4.68
N GLU A 63 -8.56 13.57 -5.94
CA GLU A 63 -9.64 13.90 -6.88
C GLU A 63 -10.46 12.66 -7.25
N LYS A 64 -9.82 11.51 -7.49
CA LYS A 64 -10.50 10.23 -7.75
C LYS A 64 -11.30 9.79 -6.52
N VAL A 65 -10.75 9.95 -5.32
CA VAL A 65 -11.46 9.65 -4.05
C VAL A 65 -12.67 10.56 -3.86
N LEU A 66 -12.51 11.87 -4.08
CA LEU A 66 -13.60 12.83 -3.97
C LEU A 66 -14.73 12.54 -4.99
N ALA A 67 -14.36 12.19 -6.23
CA ALA A 67 -15.34 11.80 -7.24
C ALA A 67 -16.12 10.54 -6.84
N ALA A 68 -15.43 9.52 -6.30
CA ALA A 68 -16.04 8.29 -5.80
C ALA A 68 -17.02 8.54 -4.63
N LEU A 69 -16.65 9.40 -3.69
CA LEU A 69 -17.52 9.79 -2.56
C LEU A 69 -18.78 10.52 -3.04
N LYS A 70 -18.64 11.46 -3.98
CA LYS A 70 -19.80 12.15 -4.58
C LYS A 70 -20.74 11.21 -5.32
N ALA A 71 -20.19 10.25 -6.07
CA ALA A 71 -20.98 9.28 -6.82
C ALA A 71 -21.76 8.32 -5.90
N THR A 72 -21.23 8.01 -4.72
CA THR A 72 -21.87 7.11 -3.73
C THR A 72 -22.87 7.80 -2.80
N GLY A 73 -23.04 9.14 -2.91
CA GLY A 73 -23.95 9.90 -2.04
C GLY A 73 -23.51 9.96 -0.57
N LYS A 74 -22.32 9.45 -0.23
CA LYS A 74 -21.69 9.59 1.08
C LYS A 74 -21.07 10.98 1.22
N ASN A 75 -21.91 12.01 1.22
CA ASN A 75 -21.53 13.28 1.83
C ASN A 75 -21.95 13.19 3.30
N SER A 76 -20.99 12.91 4.18
CA SER A 76 -21.17 13.06 5.63
C SER A 76 -21.65 14.46 5.99
#